data_AF-A0A344WHS5-F1
#
_entry.id   AF-A0A344WHS5-F1
#
_cell.length_a   1.000
_cell.length_b   1.000
_cell.length_c   1.000
_cell.angle_alpha   90.00
_cell.angle_beta   90.00
_cell.angle_gamma   90.00
#
_symmetry.space_group_name_H-M   'P 1'
#
loop_
_entity.id
_entity.type
_entity.pdbx_description
1 polymer ?
#
loop_
_entity_poly.entity_id
_entity_poly.type
_entity_poly.pdbx_seq_one_letter_code
_entity_poly.pdbx_strand_id
1 'polypeptide(L)'
;MAVIRISIPETARRGEIIEVKAMIQHPMETGYRRNEQGKIIPRDIITRFRCTYNTALVCEAEFSPGTAANPFVSFHARAAETGTLEFTWTDQDGKTWSERRTLTVT
;
A
#
# COMPACT_ATOMS: atom_id res chain seq x y z
N MET A 1 2.99 15.55 -3.82
CA MET A 1 2.55 14.49 -2.89
C MET A 1 2.03 13.33 -3.72
N ALA A 2 2.41 12.10 -3.43
CA ALA A 2 1.78 10.93 -4.07
C ALA A 2 0.35 10.81 -3.55
N VAL A 3 -0.63 10.54 -4.42
CA VAL A 3 -2.03 10.41 -4.03
C VAL A 3 -2.25 9.00 -3.47
N ILE A 4 -2.68 8.90 -2.22
CA ILE A 4 -3.03 7.64 -1.55
C ILE A 4 -4.55 7.55 -1.43
N ARG A 5 -5.11 6.36 -1.71
CA ARG A 5 -6.52 6.05 -1.46
C ARG A 5 -6.62 4.79 -0.62
N ILE A 6 -7.30 4.92 0.52
CA ILE A 6 -7.60 3.82 1.43
C ILE A 6 -9.11 3.68 1.53
N SER A 7 -9.62 2.46 1.43
CA SER A 7 -11.00 2.12 1.75
C SER A 7 -11.00 1.03 2.80
N ILE A 8 -11.49 1.40 3.99
CA ILE A 8 -11.79 0.53 5.12
C ILE A 8 -13.09 1.05 5.76
N PRO A 9 -13.87 0.21 6.45
CA PRO A 9 -14.98 0.70 7.25
C PRO A 9 -14.46 1.55 8.42
N GLU A 10 -15.23 2.55 8.84
CA GLU A 10 -14.91 3.36 10.04
C GLU A 10 -15.18 2.60 11.34
N THR A 11 -16.15 1.67 11.28
CA THR A 11 -16.59 0.85 12.41
C THR A 11 -16.71 -0.62 12.04
N ALA A 12 -16.44 -1.52 12.98
CA ALA A 12 -16.62 -2.96 12.81
C ALA A 12 -16.90 -3.63 14.16
N ARG A 13 -17.63 -4.75 14.18
CA ARG A 13 -17.84 -5.51 15.42
C ARG A 13 -16.56 -6.22 15.83
N ARG A 14 -16.36 -6.43 17.14
CA ARG A 14 -15.24 -7.24 17.61
C ARG A 14 -15.23 -8.62 16.95
N GLY A 15 -14.10 -8.93 16.31
CA GLY A 15 -13.85 -10.19 15.63
C GLY A 15 -14.34 -10.27 14.18
N GLU A 16 -15.01 -9.23 13.66
CA GLU A 16 -15.46 -9.13 12.27
C GLU A 16 -14.27 -9.11 11.29
N ILE A 17 -14.44 -9.75 10.14
CA ILE A 17 -13.46 -9.73 9.06
C ILE A 17 -13.82 -8.58 8.13
N ILE A 18 -12.93 -7.60 8.04
CA ILE A 18 -13.09 -6.42 7.18
C ILE A 18 -12.20 -6.53 5.95
N GLU A 19 -12.69 -6.06 4.81
CA GLU A 19 -11.88 -5.87 3.61
C GLU A 19 -11.14 -4.54 3.70
N VAL A 20 -9.84 -4.58 3.41
CA VAL A 20 -8.94 -3.43 3.41
C VAL A 20 -8.38 -3.24 2.01
N LYS A 21 -8.65 -2.08 1.42
CA LYS A 21 -8.17 -1.70 0.09
C LYS A 21 -7.24 -0.51 0.19
N ALA A 22 -6.04 -0.65 -0.35
CA ALA A 22 -5.02 0.39 -0.33
C ALA A 22 -4.41 0.57 -1.73
N MET A 23 -4.31 1.82 -2.17
CA MET A 23 -3.73 2.20 -3.46
C MET A 23 -2.86 3.44 -3.30
N ILE A 24 -1.74 3.47 -4.01
CA ILE A 24 -0.90 4.66 -4.16
C ILE A 24 -0.71 4.98 -5.63
N GLN A 25 -0.83 6.26 -6.01
CA GLN A 25 -0.54 6.71 -7.36
C GLN A 25 0.98 6.69 -7.60
N HIS A 26 1.43 5.80 -8.49
CA HIS A 26 2.85 5.60 -8.80
C HIS A 26 3.01 5.05 -10.23
N PRO A 27 3.97 5.54 -11.04
CA PRO A 27 4.15 5.09 -12.42
C PRO A 27 4.58 3.62 -12.53
N MET A 28 5.35 3.11 -11.56
CA MET A 28 5.92 1.76 -11.59
C MET A 28 6.74 1.52 -12.88
N GLU A 29 7.65 2.44 -13.20
CA GLU A 29 8.51 2.29 -14.37
C GLU A 29 9.45 1.10 -14.18
N THR A 30 9.29 0.11 -15.06
CA THR A 30 9.91 -1.21 -14.94
C THR A 30 11.42 -1.20 -15.14
N GLY A 31 11.93 -0.20 -15.87
CA GLY A 31 13.30 -0.17 -16.36
C GLY A 31 13.51 -0.87 -17.71
N TYR A 32 12.46 -1.43 -18.32
CA TYR A 32 12.54 -2.12 -19.61
C TYR A 32 12.10 -1.25 -20.80
N ARG A 33 11.37 -0.16 -20.56
CA ARG A 33 10.94 0.78 -21.60
C ARG A 33 12.12 1.60 -22.12
N ARG A 34 12.03 1.98 -23.39
CA ARG A 34 12.94 2.92 -24.04
C ARG A 34 12.20 4.20 -24.40
N ASN A 35 12.90 5.33 -24.32
CA ASN A 35 12.39 6.61 -24.79
C ASN A 35 12.51 6.74 -26.32
N GLU A 36 12.05 7.86 -26.88
CA GLU A 36 12.09 8.13 -28.33
C GLU A 36 13.52 8.14 -28.92
N GLN A 37 14.53 8.40 -28.09
CA GLN A 37 15.94 8.36 -28.49
C GLN A 37 16.57 6.96 -28.33
N GLY A 38 15.77 5.94 -28.02
CA GLY A 38 16.21 4.57 -27.79
C GLY A 38 16.92 4.33 -26.45
N LYS A 39 17.01 5.32 -25.56
CA LYS A 39 17.63 5.17 -24.23
C LYS A 39 16.69 4.46 -23.27
N ILE A 40 17.25 3.60 -22.41
CA ILE A 40 16.49 2.92 -21.35
C ILE A 40 15.96 3.98 -20.37
N ILE A 41 14.69 3.89 -20.03
CA ILE A 41 14.10 4.69 -18.96
C ILE A 41 14.51 4.04 -17.64
N PRO A 42 15.11 4.77 -16.69
CA PRO A 42 15.50 4.20 -15.40
C PRO A 42 14.30 3.61 -14.67
N ARG A 43 14.55 2.51 -13.95
CA ARG A 43 13.55 1.88 -13.10
C ARG A 43 13.11 2.86 -12.01
N ASP A 44 11.81 2.92 -11.76
CA ASP A 44 11.16 3.70 -10.70
C ASP A 44 9.93 2.94 -10.19
N ILE A 45 10.12 2.13 -9.16
CA ILE A 45 9.08 1.30 -8.56
C ILE A 45 9.04 1.45 -7.04
N ILE A 46 7.83 1.32 -6.53
CA ILE A 46 7.61 0.94 -5.13
C ILE A 46 8.01 -0.54 -4.99
N THR A 47 8.77 -0.87 -3.96
CA THR A 47 9.30 -2.21 -3.71
C THR A 47 8.57 -2.93 -2.58
N ARG A 48 7.97 -2.19 -1.65
CA ARG A 48 7.31 -2.77 -0.49
C ARG A 48 6.08 -2.00 -0.05
N PHE A 49 5.06 -2.74 0.38
CA PHE A 49 3.91 -2.26 1.12
C PHE A 49 3.81 -2.98 2.47
N ARG A 50 3.54 -2.23 3.53
CA ARG A 50 3.25 -2.77 4.87
C ARG A 50 1.98 -2.11 5.39
N CYS A 51 1.10 -2.93 5.96
CA CYS A 51 0.00 -2.46 6.79
C CYS A 51 0.18 -3.02 8.20
N THR A 52 0.18 -2.12 9.18
CA THR A 52 0.14 -2.46 10.60
C THR A 52 -1.19 -2.04 11.19
N TYR A 53 -1.66 -2.78 12.18
CA TYR A 53 -2.82 -2.44 12.98
C TYR A 53 -2.34 -2.33 14.43
N ASN A 54 -2.38 -1.11 14.97
CA ASN A 54 -1.65 -0.69 16.15
C ASN A 54 -0.14 -0.94 15.96
N THR A 55 0.41 -1.99 16.57
CA THR A 55 1.82 -2.38 16.42
C THR A 55 2.00 -3.71 15.67
N ALA A 56 0.90 -4.43 15.39
CA ALA A 56 0.95 -5.73 14.76
C ALA A 56 0.97 -5.61 13.24
N LEU A 57 1.89 -6.32 12.58
CA LEU A 57 1.88 -6.43 11.11
C LEU A 57 0.68 -7.28 10.68
N VAL A 58 -0.20 -6.71 9.86
CA VAL A 58 -1.39 -7.41 9.34
C VAL A 58 -1.22 -7.83 7.89
N CYS A 59 -0.46 -7.07 7.11
CA CYS A 59 -0.17 -7.40 5.72
C CYS A 59 1.19 -6.82 5.32
N GLU A 60 1.96 -7.59 4.56
CA GLU A 60 3.15 -7.13 3.87
C GLU A 60 3.13 -7.69 2.44
N ALA A 61 3.53 -6.86 1.49
CA ALA A 61 3.66 -7.24 0.10
C ALA A 61 4.96 -6.67 -0.47
N GLU A 62 5.67 -7.49 -1.24
CA GLU A 62 6.81 -7.07 -2.04
C GLU A 62 6.38 -6.91 -3.49
N PHE A 63 6.77 -5.81 -4.10
CA PHE A 63 6.49 -5.50 -5.49
C PHE A 63 7.75 -5.64 -6.33
N SER A 64 7.53 -6.02 -7.59
CA SER A 64 8.60 -6.18 -8.57
C SER A 64 8.25 -5.41 -9.85
N PRO A 65 9.16 -5.29 -10.82
CA PRO A 65 8.86 -4.62 -12.09
C PRO A 65 7.66 -5.18 -12.87
N GLY A 66 7.13 -6.36 -12.51
CA GLY A 66 5.89 -6.90 -13.10
C GLY A 66 4.60 -6.29 -12.52
N THR A 67 4.68 -5.50 -11.45
CA THR A 67 3.52 -4.86 -10.82
C THR A 67 3.04 -3.68 -11.65
N ALA A 68 1.74 -3.61 -11.92
CA ALA A 68 1.13 -2.53 -12.69
C ALA A 68 1.26 -1.16 -12.00
N ALA A 69 1.18 -0.10 -12.81
CA ALA A 69 1.08 1.28 -12.32
C ALA A 69 -0.11 1.44 -11.36
N ASN A 70 0.05 2.37 -10.41
CA ASN A 70 -0.84 2.57 -9.28
C ASN A 70 -1.06 1.29 -8.44
N PRO A 71 -0.01 0.77 -7.76
CA PRO A 71 -0.10 -0.48 -7.02
C PRO A 71 -1.30 -0.50 -6.07
N PHE A 72 -2.13 -1.52 -6.23
CA PHE A 72 -3.34 -1.76 -5.45
C PHE A 72 -3.20 -3.08 -4.69
N VAL A 73 -3.52 -3.05 -3.40
CA VAL A 73 -3.54 -4.23 -2.53
C VAL A 73 -4.92 -4.31 -1.87
N SER A 74 -5.59 -5.46 -2.01
CA SER A 74 -6.78 -5.80 -1.24
C SER A 74 -6.49 -7.02 -0.37
N PHE A 75 -6.80 -6.94 0.91
CA PHE A 75 -6.63 -8.02 1.86
C PHE A 75 -7.69 -7.94 2.95
N HIS A 76 -7.77 -8.97 3.78
CA HIS A 76 -8.70 -9.01 4.90
C HIS A 76 -7.95 -8.84 6.22
N ALA A 77 -8.55 -8.11 7.16
CA ALA A 77 -8.05 -7.99 8.52
C ALA A 77 -9.19 -8.29 9.50
N ARG A 78 -8.84 -8.80 10.68
CA ARG A 78 -9.81 -9.04 11.76
C ARG A 78 -9.86 -7.82 12.69
N ALA A 79 -11.05 -7.27 12.91
CA ALA A 79 -11.29 -6.15 13.82
C ALA A 79 -11.12 -6.60 15.27
N ALA A 80 -9.90 -6.50 15.82
CA ALA A 80 -9.61 -6.98 17.17
C ALA A 80 -10.06 -5.99 18.24
N GLU A 81 -9.68 -4.73 18.11
CA GLU A 81 -9.92 -3.64 19.08
C GLU A 81 -9.84 -2.27 18.41
N THR A 82 -10.45 -1.24 18.99
CA THR A 82 -10.33 0.11 18.43
C THR A 82 -8.86 0.51 18.31
N GLY A 83 -8.47 1.00 17.14
CA GLY A 83 -7.08 1.28 16.87
C GLY A 83 -6.80 1.87 15.50
N THR A 84 -5.52 2.03 15.21
CA THR A 84 -5.06 2.70 13.98
C THR A 84 -4.43 1.69 13.04
N LEU A 85 -4.89 1.67 11.79
CA LEU A 85 -4.20 1.03 10.70
C LEU A 85 -3.23 2.03 10.05
N GLU A 86 -1.96 1.69 10.00
CA GLU A 86 -0.93 2.46 9.30
C GLU A 86 -0.47 1.72 8.07
N PHE A 87 -0.56 2.39 6.92
CA PHE A 87 -0.22 1.91 5.60
C PHE A 87 1.07 2.59 5.17
N THR A 88 2.09 1.82 4.79
CA THR A 88 3.40 2.36 4.39
C THR A 88 3.84 1.74 3.08
N TRP A 89 4.22 2.58 2.13
CA TRP A 89 4.90 2.19 0.90
C TRP A 89 6.34 2.64 0.95
N THR A 90 7.26 1.82 0.44
CA THR A 90 8.69 2.14 0.32
C THR A 90 9.12 1.90 -1.12
N ASP A 91 9.83 2.85 -1.73
CA ASP A 91 10.44 2.67 -3.04
C ASP A 91 11.84 2.05 -2.96
N GLN A 92 12.40 1.78 -4.13
CA GLN A 92 13.75 1.25 -4.31
C GLN A 92 14.88 2.13 -3.75
N ASP A 93 14.64 3.42 -3.58
CA ASP A 93 15.60 4.41 -3.08
C ASP A 93 15.40 4.66 -1.58
N GLY A 94 14.49 3.91 -0.94
CA GLY A 94 14.18 3.98 0.49
C GLY A 94 13.22 5.11 0.86
N LYS A 95 12.66 5.84 -0.11
CA LYS A 95 11.66 6.87 0.17
C LYS A 95 10.35 6.21 0.58
N THR A 96 9.68 6.83 1.54
CA THR A 96 8.46 6.28 2.13
C THR A 96 7.28 7.22 2.01
N TRP A 97 6.10 6.64 1.86
CA TRP A 97 4.82 7.31 2.00
C TRP A 97 3.96 6.54 2.98
N SER A 98 3.24 7.25 3.84
CA SER A 98 2.38 6.64 4.85
C SER A 98 1.03 7.32 4.94
N GLU A 99 0.00 6.54 5.23
CA GLU A 99 -1.35 7.04 5.55
C GLU A 99 -1.89 6.27 6.75
N ARG A 100 -2.70 6.93 7.60
CA ARG A 100 -3.33 6.31 8.77
C ARG A 100 -4.85 6.36 8.68
N ARG A 101 -5.50 5.30 9.13
CA ARG A 101 -6.97 5.25 9.30
C ARG A 101 -7.31 4.62 10.64
N THR A 102 -8.29 5.19 11.32
CA THR A 102 -8.78 4.65 12.59
C THR A 102 -9.94 3.68 12.30
N LEU A 103 -9.89 2.50 12.91
CA LEU A 103 -11.01 1.57 12.98
C LEU A 103 -11.58 1.59 14.40
N THR A 104 -12.87 1.88 14.53
CA THR A 104 -13.58 1.81 15.81
C THR A 104 -14.26 0.45 15.96
N VAL A 105 -13.90 -0.30 17.00
CA VAL A 105 -14.49 -1.60 17.26
C VAL A 105 -15.63 -1.48 18.26
N THR A 106 -16.80 -1.99 17.89
CA THR A 106 -18.02 -2.02 18.70
C THR A 106 -18.31 -3.37 19.33
#